data_AF-A0A0M9DYI5-F1
#
_entry.id   AF-A0A0M9DYI5-F1
#
_cell.length_a   1.000
_cell.length_b   1.000
_cell.length_c   1.000
_cell.angle_alpha   90.00
_cell.angle_beta   90.00
_cell.angle_gamma   90.00
#
_symmetry.space_group_name_H-M   'P 1'
#
loop_
_entity.id
_entity.type
_entity.pdbx_description
1 polymer ?
#
loop_
_entity_poly.entity_id
_entity_poly.type
_entity_poly.pdbx_seq_one_letter_code
_entity_poly.pdbx_strand_id
1 'polypeptide(L)'
;MFNPIPPAIRDRMHFLEEIDSRDRNDGTPFEERLRQIPPESGKFLALLAANNSPPGDILEVGTSAGYSTLWLSMACQCLNRRITTFEIAPGKIALAKETFRQAQVEDWINLECMGMLVSFLSVILR
;
A
#
# COMPACT_ATOMS: atom_id res chain seq x y z
N MET A 1 -2.78 3.98 -18.53
CA MET A 1 -3.94 4.14 -17.63
C MET A 1 -3.60 5.07 -16.47
N PHE A 2 -2.49 4.88 -15.74
CA PHE A 2 -2.08 5.76 -14.63
C PHE A 2 -1.03 6.81 -15.02
N ASN A 3 -1.28 7.58 -16.08
CA ASN A 3 -0.40 8.70 -16.40
C ASN A 3 -1.25 9.92 -16.83
N PRO A 4 -1.10 11.07 -16.15
CA PRO A 4 -0.16 11.32 -15.05
C PRO A 4 -0.57 10.64 -13.72
N ILE A 5 0.42 10.17 -12.95
CA ILE A 5 0.24 9.81 -11.53
C ILE A 5 -0.14 11.10 -10.80
N PRO A 6 -1.18 11.11 -9.94
CA PRO A 6 -1.56 12.30 -9.17
C PRO A 6 -0.35 12.87 -8.39
N PRO A 7 -0.12 14.20 -8.41
CA PRO A 7 1.05 14.80 -7.76
C PRO A 7 1.22 14.38 -6.30
N ALA A 8 0.15 14.38 -5.51
CA ALA A 8 0.19 13.95 -4.10
C ALA A 8 0.68 12.50 -3.93
N ILE A 9 0.25 11.59 -4.81
CA ILE A 9 0.70 10.19 -4.81
C ILE A 9 2.18 10.11 -5.21
N ARG A 10 2.57 10.76 -6.31
CA ARG A 10 3.94 10.74 -6.83
C ARG A 10 4.93 11.30 -5.81
N ASP A 11 4.63 12.46 -5.26
CA ASP A 11 5.51 13.14 -4.31
C ASP A 11 5.66 12.30 -3.03
N ARG A 12 4.59 11.61 -2.61
CA ARG A 12 4.65 10.68 -1.48
C ARG A 12 5.41 9.40 -1.81
N MET A 13 5.29 8.86 -3.03
CA MET A 13 6.10 7.72 -3.48
C MET A 13 7.58 8.04 -3.44
N HIS A 14 8.00 9.21 -3.94
CA HIS A 14 9.40 9.64 -3.88
C HIS A 14 9.92 9.77 -2.45
N PHE A 15 9.13 10.37 -1.55
CA PHE A 15 9.49 10.43 -0.13
C PHE A 15 9.75 9.04 0.47
N LEU A 16 8.91 8.07 0.14
CA LEU A 16 9.05 6.70 0.61
C LEU A 16 10.28 6.01 -0.02
N GLU A 17 10.51 6.20 -1.32
CA GLU A 17 11.69 5.67 -2.03
C GLU A 17 13.00 6.18 -1.41
N GLU A 18 13.04 7.45 -1.00
CA GLU A 18 14.20 8.01 -0.30
C GLU A 18 14.45 7.37 1.07
N ILE A 19 13.39 7.08 1.83
CA ILE A 19 13.53 6.35 3.11
C ILE A 19 14.05 4.94 2.85
N ASP A 20 13.43 4.19 1.94
CA ASP A 20 13.86 2.82 1.59
C ASP A 20 15.33 2.78 1.12
N SER A 21 15.75 3.79 0.35
CA SER A 21 17.14 3.94 -0.07
C SER A 21 18.09 4.14 1.13
N ARG A 22 17.73 4.98 2.11
CA ARG A 22 18.53 5.18 3.33
C ARG A 22 18.58 3.93 4.19
N ASP A 23 17.44 3.30 4.46
CA ASP A 23 17.28 2.10 5.28
C ASP A 23 18.16 0.93 4.82
N ARG A 24 18.42 0.84 3.51
CA ARG A 24 19.27 -0.19 2.91
C ARG A 24 20.77 0.03 3.18
N ASN A 25 21.18 1.26 3.47
CA ASN A 25 22.59 1.67 3.49
C ASN A 25 23.08 2.17 4.86
N ASP A 26 22.20 2.50 5.80
CA ASP A 26 22.55 3.16 7.06
C ASP A 26 22.55 2.25 8.31
N GLY A 27 22.22 0.97 8.13
CA GLY A 27 22.18 0.01 9.23
C GLY A 27 20.86 0.00 10.02
N THR A 28 19.81 0.66 9.53
CA THR A 28 18.45 0.59 10.10
C THR A 28 18.08 -0.85 10.48
N PRO A 29 17.51 -1.10 11.68
CA PRO A 29 17.12 -2.44 12.11
C PRO A 29 16.20 -3.13 11.11
N PHE A 30 16.37 -4.44 10.92
CA PHE A 30 15.66 -5.22 9.90
C PHE A 30 14.13 -5.11 9.98
N GLU A 31 13.58 -5.05 11.20
CA GLU A 31 12.15 -4.90 11.43
C GLU A 31 11.61 -3.52 11.02
N GLU A 32 12.44 -2.48 11.11
CA GLU A 32 12.07 -1.09 10.83
C GLU A 32 12.18 -0.75 9.35
N ARG A 33 13.08 -1.40 8.61
CA ARG A 33 13.29 -1.12 7.18
C ARG A 33 12.01 -1.14 6.38
N LEU A 34 11.79 -0.08 5.62
CA LEU A 34 10.90 -0.10 4.46
C LEU A 34 11.58 -1.00 3.43
N ARG A 35 10.87 -2.01 2.94
CA ARG A 35 11.36 -2.98 1.96
C ARG A 35 10.44 -2.91 0.75
N GLN A 36 10.46 -1.74 0.13
CA GLN A 36 9.54 -1.41 -0.94
C GLN A 36 9.87 -2.23 -2.18
N ILE A 37 8.81 -2.57 -2.89
CA ILE A 37 8.93 -3.10 -4.25
C ILE A 37 9.48 -1.99 -5.16
N PRO A 38 10.22 -2.33 -6.23
CA PRO A 38 10.58 -1.36 -7.25
C PRO A 38 9.34 -0.69 -7.87
N PRO A 39 9.43 0.58 -8.32
CA PRO A 39 8.32 1.29 -8.95
C PRO A 39 7.69 0.52 -10.12
N GLU A 40 8.50 -0.19 -10.90
CA GLU A 40 8.06 -0.99 -12.05
C GLU A 40 7.15 -2.15 -11.61
N SER A 41 7.47 -2.78 -10.48
CA SER A 41 6.63 -3.82 -9.87
C SER A 41 5.32 -3.24 -9.36
N GLY A 42 5.35 -2.07 -8.71
CA GLY A 42 4.13 -1.38 -8.27
C GLY A 42 3.20 -1.04 -9.43
N LYS A 43 3.77 -0.48 -10.51
CA LYS A 43 3.04 -0.20 -11.75
C LYS A 43 2.45 -1.46 -12.37
N PHE A 44 3.22 -2.55 -12.42
CA PHE A 44 2.74 -3.83 -12.93
C PHE A 44 1.55 -4.36 -12.11
N LEU A 45 1.63 -4.32 -10.78
CA LEU A 45 0.53 -4.73 -9.90
C LEU A 45 -0.73 -3.88 -10.10
N ALA A 46 -0.59 -2.56 -10.22
CA ALA A 46 -1.71 -1.67 -10.49
C ALA A 46 -2.41 -1.99 -11.82
N LEU A 47 -1.62 -2.28 -12.88
CA LEU A 47 -2.17 -2.66 -14.18
C LEU A 47 -2.87 -4.02 -14.14
N LEU A 48 -2.28 -4.99 -13.45
CA LEU A 48 -2.90 -6.31 -13.27
C LEU A 48 -4.21 -6.20 -12.49
N ALA A 49 -4.22 -5.42 -11.40
CA ALA A 49 -5.42 -5.16 -10.62
C ALA A 49 -6.51 -4.49 -11.45
N ALA A 50 -6.17 -3.49 -12.25
CA ALA A 50 -7.14 -2.75 -13.06
C ALA A 50 -7.74 -3.56 -14.23
N ASN A 51 -7.01 -4.52 -14.80
CA ASN A 51 -7.40 -5.17 -16.06
C ASN A 51 -7.70 -6.67 -15.95
N ASN A 52 -7.15 -7.36 -14.94
CA ASN A 52 -7.16 -8.82 -14.87
C ASN A 52 -7.64 -9.38 -13.53
N SER A 53 -7.97 -8.52 -12.56
CA SER A 53 -8.52 -8.99 -11.28
C SER A 53 -9.99 -9.42 -11.42
N PRO A 54 -10.40 -10.49 -10.72
CA PRO A 54 -11.82 -10.80 -10.57
C PRO A 54 -12.63 -9.64 -9.96
N PRO A 55 -13.97 -9.62 -10.10
CA PRO A 55 -14.82 -8.69 -9.38
C PRO A 55 -14.63 -8.80 -7.86
N GLY A 56 -14.65 -7.67 -7.16
CA GLY A 56 -14.50 -7.59 -5.70
C GLY A 56 -13.40 -6.62 -5.25
N ASP A 57 -13.44 -6.27 -3.97
CA ASP A 57 -12.42 -5.44 -3.31
C ASP A 57 -11.07 -6.15 -3.22
N ILE A 58 -10.00 -5.36 -3.12
CA ILE A 58 -8.63 -5.87 -3.05
C ILE A 58 -8.24 -6.13 -1.59
N LEU A 59 -7.54 -7.23 -1.35
CA LEU A 59 -6.92 -7.56 -0.07
C LEU A 59 -5.40 -7.51 -0.22
N GLU A 60 -4.71 -6.77 0.66
CA GLU A 60 -3.25 -6.72 0.74
C GLU A 60 -2.79 -7.17 2.13
N VAL A 61 -1.77 -8.03 2.18
CA VAL A 61 -1.12 -8.47 3.43
C VAL A 61 0.30 -7.94 3.43
N GLY A 62 0.61 -7.08 4.41
CA GLY A 62 1.89 -6.38 4.50
C GLY A 62 1.86 -5.00 3.87
N THR A 63 1.20 -4.04 4.53
CA THR A 63 1.14 -2.63 4.07
C THR A 63 2.52 -1.96 4.07
N SER A 64 3.39 -2.29 5.04
CA SER A 64 4.58 -1.50 5.34
C SER A 64 4.22 -0.02 5.51
N ALA A 65 4.95 0.90 4.88
CA ALA A 65 4.64 2.32 4.85
C ALA A 65 3.60 2.73 3.77
N GLY A 66 3.01 1.76 3.06
CA GLY A 66 1.92 1.98 2.11
C GLY A 66 2.32 2.16 0.65
N TYR A 67 3.58 1.91 0.25
CA TYR A 67 4.04 2.18 -1.12
C TYR A 67 3.30 1.36 -2.18
N SER A 68 3.20 0.03 -2.02
CA SER A 68 2.41 -0.83 -2.92
C SER A 68 0.92 -0.49 -2.87
N THR A 69 0.41 -0.13 -1.69
CA THR A 69 -0.97 0.30 -1.49
C THR A 69 -1.30 1.56 -2.30
N LEU A 70 -0.36 2.51 -2.44
CA LEU A 70 -0.54 3.69 -3.29
C LEU A 70 -0.68 3.33 -4.78
N TRP A 71 0.05 2.30 -5.24
CA TRP A 71 -0.12 1.79 -6.60
C TRP A 71 -1.49 1.15 -6.79
N LEU A 72 -1.90 0.31 -5.84
CA LEU A 72 -3.18 -0.39 -5.89
C LEU A 72 -4.37 0.56 -5.71
N SER A 73 -4.24 1.64 -4.93
CA SER A 73 -5.30 2.62 -4.71
C SER A 73 -5.69 3.34 -6.01
N MET A 74 -4.75 3.58 -6.92
CA MET A 74 -5.05 4.11 -8.25
C MET A 74 -5.90 3.14 -9.08
N ALA A 75 -5.64 1.83 -8.99
CA ALA A 75 -6.49 0.83 -9.65
C ALA A 75 -7.90 0.78 -9.02
N CYS A 76 -7.97 0.83 -7.69
CA CYS A 76 -9.21 0.94 -6.93
C CYS A 76 -10.05 2.14 -7.34
N GLN A 77 -9.44 3.33 -7.48
CA GLN A 77 -10.09 4.54 -7.98
C GLN A 77 -10.72 4.34 -9.36
N CYS A 78 -9.97 3.78 -10.31
CA CYS A 78 -10.48 3.53 -11.67
C CYS A 78 -11.63 2.52 -11.70
N LEU A 79 -11.62 1.55 -10.79
CA LEU A 79 -12.63 0.48 -10.73
C LEU A 79 -13.79 0.81 -9.79
N ASN A 80 -13.75 1.95 -9.08
CA ASN A 80 -14.65 2.28 -7.98
C ASN A 80 -14.75 1.14 -6.93
N ARG A 81 -13.60 0.64 -6.48
CA ARG A 81 -13.44 -0.45 -5.51
C ARG A 81 -12.58 0.00 -4.33
N ARG A 82 -12.55 -0.75 -3.25
CA ARG A 82 -11.68 -0.49 -2.11
C ARG A 82 -10.55 -1.50 -2.00
N ILE A 83 -9.51 -1.12 -1.26
CA ILE A 83 -8.45 -2.01 -0.81
C ILE A 83 -8.46 -2.08 0.72
N THR A 84 -8.49 -3.30 1.27
CA THR A 84 -8.18 -3.53 2.68
C THR A 84 -6.76 -4.04 2.80
N THR A 85 -5.94 -3.34 3.58
CA THR A 85 -4.52 -3.66 3.76
C THR A 85 -4.19 -3.87 5.24
N PHE A 86 -3.28 -4.79 5.53
CA PHE A 86 -2.93 -5.16 6.89
C PHE A 86 -1.45 -4.99 7.20
N GLU A 87 -1.17 -4.44 8.39
CA GLU A 87 0.19 -4.29 8.93
C GLU A 87 0.22 -4.60 10.43
N ILE A 88 1.37 -5.12 10.90
CA ILE A 88 1.63 -5.48 12.30
C ILE A 88 2.48 -4.44 13.02
N ALA A 89 3.44 -3.83 12.33
CA ALA A 89 4.47 -3.01 12.95
C ALA A 89 3.91 -1.61 13.27
N PRO A 90 3.78 -1.22 14.56
CA PRO A 90 3.13 0.04 14.93
C PRO A 90 3.74 1.28 14.28
N GLY A 91 5.06 1.32 14.15
CA GLY A 91 5.76 2.42 13.46
C GLY A 91 5.40 2.50 11.98
N LYS A 92 5.26 1.37 11.30
CA LYS A 92 4.86 1.32 9.88
C LYS A 92 3.39 1.64 9.69
N ILE A 93 2.52 1.22 10.59
CA ILE A 93 1.11 1.60 10.61
C ILE A 93 0.98 3.12 10.70
N ALA A 94 1.69 3.75 11.62
CA ALA A 94 1.68 5.21 11.76
C ALA A 94 2.17 5.90 10.46
N LEU A 95 3.25 5.39 9.87
CA LEU A 95 3.78 5.94 8.63
C LEU A 95 2.84 5.71 7.42
N ALA A 96 2.16 4.56 7.35
CA ALA A 96 1.18 4.26 6.32
C ALA A 96 -0.06 5.16 6.41
N LYS A 97 -0.59 5.41 7.62
CA LYS A 97 -1.68 6.38 7.82
C LYS A 97 -1.30 7.76 7.31
N GLU A 98 -0.10 8.22 7.68
CA GLU A 98 0.42 9.50 7.18
C GLU A 98 0.61 9.48 5.66
N THR A 99 1.08 8.37 5.09
CA THR A 99 1.19 8.17 3.64
C THR A 99 -0.16 8.34 2.96
N PHE A 100 -1.20 7.67 3.43
CA PHE A 100 -2.52 7.71 2.79
C PHE A 100 -3.17 9.10 2.89
N ARG A 101 -2.98 9.78 4.03
CA ARG A 101 -3.44 11.15 4.23
C ARG A 101 -2.73 12.14 3.30
N GLN A 102 -1.40 12.08 3.22
CA GLN A 102 -0.61 12.97 2.35
C GLN A 102 -0.87 12.72 0.87
N ALA A 103 -1.09 11.46 0.49
CA ALA A 103 -1.42 11.07 -0.87
C ALA A 103 -2.91 11.29 -1.23
N GLN A 104 -3.76 11.65 -0.26
CA GLN A 104 -5.19 11.91 -0.42
C GLN A 104 -5.99 10.70 -0.95
N VAL A 105 -5.72 9.51 -0.42
CA VAL A 105 -6.30 8.24 -0.90
C VAL A 105 -7.12 7.49 0.15
N GLU A 106 -7.36 8.09 1.32
CA GLU A 106 -8.02 7.44 2.46
C GLU A 106 -9.41 6.89 2.13
N ASP A 107 -10.16 7.54 1.22
CA ASP A 107 -11.50 7.08 0.80
C ASP A 107 -11.51 5.67 0.18
N TRP A 108 -10.37 5.25 -0.36
CA TRP A 108 -10.18 4.00 -1.11
C TRP A 108 -9.52 2.90 -0.29
N ILE A 109 -8.99 3.22 0.89
CA ILE A 109 -8.12 2.33 1.66
C ILE A 109 -8.70 2.10 3.06
N ASN A 110 -8.87 0.83 3.42
CA ASN A 110 -9.07 0.42 4.81
C ASN A 110 -7.76 -0.19 5.35
N LEU A 111 -7.12 0.47 6.32
CA LEU A 111 -5.91 -0.04 6.97
C LEU A 111 -6.27 -0.68 8.30
N GLU A 112 -5.99 -1.98 8.40
CA GLU A 112 -6.29 -2.79 9.57
C GLU A 112 -5.01 -3.23 10.28
N CYS A 113 -5.03 -3.19 11.61
CA CYS A 113 -3.94 -3.73 12.41
C CYS A 113 -4.14 -5.25 12.56
N MET A 114 -3.11 -6.05 12.32
CA MET A 114 -3.19 -7.53 12.25
C MET A 114 -3.70 -8.24 13.52
N GLY A 115 -3.86 -7.54 14.65
CA GLY A 115 -4.52 -8.09 15.85
C GLY A 115 -5.95 -8.59 15.58
N MET A 116 -6.61 -8.12 14.51
CA MET A 116 -7.95 -8.55 14.09
C MET A 116 -7.96 -9.57 12.93
N LEU A 117 -6.80 -9.93 12.37
CA LEU A 117 -6.73 -10.71 11.13
C LEU A 117 -7.14 -12.17 11.32
N VAL A 118 -6.93 -12.73 12.51
CA VAL A 118 -7.37 -14.10 12.86
C VAL A 118 -8.91 -14.21 12.80
N SER A 119 -9.62 -13.17 13.26
CA SER A 119 -11.07 -13.08 13.15
C SER A 119 -11.52 -12.86 11.71
N PHE A 120 -10.84 -12.01 10.94
CA PHE A 120 -11.22 -11.65 9.57
C PHE A 120 -11.04 -12.80 8.56
N LEU A 121 -9.92 -13.54 8.61
CA LEU A 121 -9.71 -14.70 7.73
C LEU A 121 -10.69 -15.84 8.00
N SER A 122 -11.18 -15.98 9.24
CA SER A 122 -12.21 -16.95 9.58
C SER A 122 -13.58 -16.66 8.92
N VAL A 123 -13.79 -15.42 8.46
CA VAL A 123 -15.01 -14.97 7.77
C VAL A 123 -14.87 -15.09 6.26
N ILE A 124 -13.68 -14.84 5.70
CA ILE A 124 -13.43 -14.88 4.25
C ILE A 124 -13.16 -16.30 3.72
N LEU A 125 -12.59 -17.18 4.54
CA LEU A 125 -12.27 -18.57 4.14
C LEU A 125 -13.40 -19.57 4.45
N ARG A 126 -14.62 -19.09 4.69
CA ARG A 126 -15.84 -19.90 4.80
C ARG A 126 -16.74 -19.65 3.59
#